data_AF-A0A357L9Z8-F1
#
_entry.id   AF-A0A357L9Z8-F1
#
_cell.length_a   1.000
_cell.length_b   1.000
_cell.length_c   1.000
_cell.angle_alpha   90.00
_cell.angle_beta   90.00
_cell.angle_gamma   90.00
#
_symmetry.space_group_name_H-M   'P 1'
#
loop_
_entity.id
_entity.type
_entity.pdbx_description
1 polymer ?
#
loop_
_entity_poly.entity_id
_entity_poly.type
_entity_poly.pdbx_seq_one_letter_code
_entity_poly.pdbx_strand_id
1 'polypeptide(L)' 'LSLGGKLIDVRVSTLPARFGERVVMRILDKQEANFDLDALGMPADTLRRLQQSLQRPNGIILVTG' A
#
# COMPACT_ATOMS: atom_id res chain seq x y z
N LEU A 1 -13.69 -12.36 -0.60
CA LEU A 1 -13.98 -13.62 0.13
C LEU A 1 -14.07 -13.28 1.61
N SER A 2 -15.01 -13.86 2.37
CA SER A 2 -15.04 -13.68 3.82
C SER A 2 -14.29 -14.84 4.48
N LEU A 3 -13.21 -14.54 5.21
CA LEU A 3 -12.44 -15.54 5.94
C LEU A 3 -12.41 -15.10 7.41
N GLY A 4 -12.93 -15.94 8.31
CA GLY A 4 -12.98 -15.62 9.75
C GLY A 4 -13.80 -14.37 10.10
N GLY A 5 -14.80 -14.01 9.29
CA GLY A 5 -15.65 -12.83 9.51
C GLY A 5 -15.07 -11.51 9.00
N LYS A 6 -13.86 -11.52 8.41
CA LYS A 6 -13.26 -10.34 7.77
C LYS A 6 -13.44 -10.41 6.25
N LEU A 7 -13.83 -9.29 5.66
CA LEU A 7 -13.86 -9.10 4.21
C LEU A 7 -12.42 -8.95 3.72
N ILE A 8 -11.95 -9.95 2.98
CA ILE A 8 -10.61 -9.97 2.40
C ILE A 8 -10.73 -9.90 0.88
N ASP A 9 -9.95 -8.98 0.30
CA ASP A 9 -9.78 -8.87 -1.14
C ASP A 9 -8.59 -9.75 -1.56
N VAL A 10 -8.76 -10.53 -2.62
CA VAL A 10 -7.73 -11.48 -3.06
C VAL A 10 -7.54 -11.33 -4.55
N ARG A 11 -6.28 -11.06 -4.94
CA ARG A 11 -5.87 -11.06 -6.34
C ARG A 11 -5.27 -12.41 -6.66
N VAL A 12 -5.81 -13.06 -7.68
CA VAL A 12 -5.34 -14.35 -8.18
C VAL A 12 -4.74 -14.13 -9.56
N SER A 13 -3.58 -14.74 -9.81
CA SER A 13 -2.97 -14.77 -11.14
C SER A 13 -2.48 -16.17 -11.44
N THR A 14 -2.82 -16.69 -12.60
CA THR A 14 -2.35 -17.99 -13.10
C THR A 14 -1.36 -17.77 -14.23
N LEU A 15 -0.34 -18.62 -14.30
CA LEU A 15 0.66 -18.57 -15.35
C LEU A 15 1.03 -19.99 -15.79
N PRO A 16 1.15 -20.28 -17.10
CA PRO A 16 1.63 -21.57 -17.57
C PRO A 16 3.06 -21.86 -17.08
N ALA A 17 3.31 -23.09 -16.66
CA ALA A 17 4.63 -23.59 -16.21
C ALA A 17 4.91 -24.98 -16.79
N ARG A 18 6.18 -25.42 -16.75
CA ARG A 18 6.62 -26.71 -17.33
C ARG A 18 5.87 -27.95 -16.82
N PHE A 19 5.33 -27.89 -15.59
CA PHE A 19 4.62 -29.00 -14.94
C PHE A 19 3.17 -28.66 -14.60
N GLY A 20 2.53 -27.75 -15.34
CA GLY A 20 1.13 -27.35 -15.13
C GLY A 20 0.95 -25.85 -14.99
N GLU A 21 -0.04 -25.42 -14.21
CA GLU A 21 -0.27 -24.00 -13.93
C GLU A 21 0.34 -23.59 -12.59
N ARG A 22 1.00 -22.43 -12.58
CA ARG A 22 1.44 -21.78 -11.34
C ARG A 22 0.41 -20.74 -10.95
N VAL A 23 -0.21 -20.93 -9.78
CA VAL A 23 -1.15 -19.97 -9.20
C VAL A 23 -0.43 -19.12 -8.16
N VAL A 24 -0.58 -17.79 -8.27
CA VAL A 24 -0.10 -16.82 -7.29
C VAL A 24 -1.32 -16.11 -6.71
N MET A 25 -1.40 -16.08 -5.39
CA MET A 25 -2.44 -15.35 -4.66
C MET A 25 -1.79 -14.25 -3.83
N ARG A 26 -2.30 -13.02 -3.99
CA ARG A 26 -1.97 -11.89 -3.12
C ARG A 26 -3.21 -11.51 -2.34
N ILE A 27 -3.09 -11.61 -1.03
CA ILE A 27 -4.13 -11.20 -0.10
C ILE A 27 -3.97 -9.69 0.15
N LEU A 28 -5.05 -8.95 -0.05
CA LEU A 28 -5.16 -7.53 0.27
C LEU A 28 -6.14 -7.38 1.42
N ASP A 29 -5.62 -7.05 2.58
CA ASP A 29 -6.44 -6.69 3.72
C ASP A 29 -6.97 -5.27 3.52
N LYS A 30 -8.30 -5.12 3.55
CA LYS A 30 -9.01 -3.84 3.38
C LYS A 30 -9.32 -3.16 4.72
N GLN A 31 -8.67 -3.54 5.82
CA GLN A 31 -8.71 -2.67 7.01
C GLN A 31 -8.28 -1.26 6.55
N GLU A 32 -9.16 -0.27 6.73
CA GLU A 32 -8.86 1.12 6.39
C GLU A 32 -7.56 1.49 7.05
N ALA A 33 -6.49 1.51 6.27
CA ALA A 33 -5.18 1.80 6.78
C ALA A 33 -5.12 3.33 6.94
N ASN A 34 -5.67 3.81 8.05
CA ASN A 34 -5.45 5.16 8.53
C ASN A 34 -3.98 5.25 8.96
N PHE A 35 -3.10 5.40 7.97
CA PHE A 35 -1.71 5.71 8.21
C PHE A 35 -1.63 7.19 8.59
N ASP A 36 -1.35 7.43 9.86
CA ASP A 36 -0.87 8.75 10.27
C ASP A 36 0.50 8.97 9.64
N LEU A 37 0.72 10.17 9.09
CA LEU A 37 1.99 10.54 8.46
C LEU A 37 3.15 10.43 9.47
N ASP A 38 2.84 10.67 10.74
CA ASP A 38 3.77 10.59 11.86
C ASP A 38 4.16 9.13 12.16
N ALA A 39 3.28 8.17 11.87
CA ALA A 39 3.52 6.73 12.10
C ALA A 39 4.40 6.08 11.00
N LEU A 40 4.72 6.80 9.93
CA LEU A 40 5.53 6.29 8.82
C LEU A 40 7.04 6.18 9.15
N GLY A 41 7.46 6.60 10.34
CA GLY A 41 8.85 6.46 10.81
C GLY A 41 9.84 7.39 10.11
N MET A 42 9.36 8.49 9.54
CA MET A 42 10.24 9.51 8.94
C MET A 42 11.03 10.25 10.01
N PRO A 43 12.30 10.62 9.75
CA PRO A 43 13.03 11.56 10.58
C PRO A 43 12.26 12.89 10.70
N ALA A 44 12.28 13.50 11.89
CA ALA A 44 11.48 14.69 12.22
C ALA A 44 11.66 15.85 11.22
N ASP A 45 12.88 16.09 10.74
CA ASP A 45 13.13 17.15 9.76
C ASP A 45 12.55 16.83 8.37
N THR A 46 12.54 15.56 7.98
CA THR A 46 11.93 15.12 6.71
C THR A 46 10.42 15.23 6.76
N LEU A 47 9.81 14.78 7.87
CA LEU A 47 8.38 14.92 8.11
C LEU A 47 7.96 16.40 8.08
N ARG A 48 8.70 17.28 8.76
CA ARG A 48 8.43 18.73 8.76
C ARG A 48 8.50 19.33 7.35
N ARG A 49 9.51 18.97 6.56
CA ARG A 49 9.65 19.43 5.16
C ARG A 49 8.51 18.91 4.27
N LEU A 50 8.09 17.66 4.46
CA LEU A 50 6.98 17.06 3.73
C LEU A 50 5.66 17.78 4.08
N GLN A 51 5.37 17.96 5.37
CA GLN A 51 4.19 18.70 5.84
C GLN A 51 4.15 20.13 5.29
N GLN A 52 5.27 20.86 5.33
CA GLN A 52 5.37 22.20 4.73
C GLN A 52 5.13 22.20 3.22
N SER A 53 5.57 21.15 2.51
CA SER A 53 5.36 21.02 1.07
C SER A 53 3.91 20.69 0.73
N LEU A 54 3.23 19.90 1.56
CA LEU A 54 1.81 19.57 1.43
C LEU A 54 0.88 20.78 1.63
N GLN A 55 1.32 21.79 2.39
CA GLN A 55 0.57 23.05 2.59
C GLN A 55 0.64 24.01 1.39
N ARG A 56 1.44 23.70 0.36
CA ARG A 56 1.54 24.56 -0.83
C ARG A 56 0.33 24.35 -1.72
N PRO A 57 -0.31 25.42 -2.22
CA PRO A 57 -1.53 25.31 -3.04
C PRO A 57 -1.27 24.63 -4.39
N ASN A 58 -0.04 24.69 -4.90
CA ASN A 58 0.35 24.10 -6.17
C ASN A 58 1.75 23.48 -6.04
N GLY A 59 1.98 22.35 -6.71
CA GLY A 59 3.28 21.67 -6.76
C GLY A 59 3.14 20.19 -7.09
N ILE A 60 4.29 19.53 -7.31
CA ILE A 60 4.35 18.07 -7.53
C ILE A 60 5.24 17.47 -6.44
N ILE A 61 4.75 16.42 -5.78
CA ILE A 61 5.54 15.57 -4.87
C ILE A 61 5.80 14.26 -5.61
N LEU A 62 7.07 13.94 -5.83
CA LEU A 62 7.49 12.70 -6.48
C LEU A 62 7.86 11.67 -5.39
N VAL A 63 7.07 10.61 -5.31
CA VAL A 63 7.39 9.44 -4.48
C VAL A 63 8.06 8.40 -5.37
N THR A 64 9.32 8.12 -5.09
CA THR A 64 10.09 7.07 -5.76
C THR A 64 10.16 5.86 -4.86
N GLY A 65 9.84 4.69 -5.40
CA GLY A 65 9.89 3.41 -4.70
C GLY A 65 11.21 2.67 -4.91
#